data_AF-Q1W6M3-F1
#
_entry.id   AF-Q1W6M3-F1
#
_cell.length_a   1.000
_cell.length_b   1.000
_cell.length_c   1.000
_cell.angle_alpha   90.00
_cell.angle_beta   90.00
_cell.angle_gamma   90.00
#
_symmetry.space_group_name_H-M   'P 1'
#
loop_
_entity.id
_entity.type
_entity.pdbx_description
1 polymer ?
#
loop_
_entity_poly.entity_id
_entity_poly.type
_entity_poly.pdbx_seq_one_letter_code
_entity_poly.pdbx_strand_id
1 'polypeptide(L)'
;ETLRKYPGLPILNRECTLDYKVPESDVTIRKGTQVVVPLFAYSMDEKYFPEPDRYYPERFDEATREYDEKAYFPFGEGPSICI
;
A
#
# COMPACT_ATOMS: atom_id res chain seq x y z
N GLU A 1 -4.67 10.58 -7.67
CA GLU A 1 -6.05 10.36 -7.20
C GLU A 1 -6.78 9.20 -7.90
N THR A 2 -6.90 9.17 -9.24
CA THR A 2 -7.57 8.04 -9.93
C THR A 2 -6.97 6.69 -9.57
N LEU A 3 -5.65 6.55 -9.63
CA LEU A 3 -4.96 5.30 -9.27
C LEU A 3 -5.07 4.93 -7.78
N ARG A 4 -5.35 5.89 -6.89
CA ARG A 4 -5.63 5.62 -5.48
C ARG A 4 -6.99 4.95 -5.33
N LYS A 5 -8.04 5.55 -5.90
CA LYS A 5 -9.43 5.05 -5.77
C LYS A 5 -9.71 3.83 -6.64
N TYR A 6 -9.04 3.74 -7.79
CA TYR A 6 -9.25 2.69 -8.78
C TYR A 6 -7.88 2.14 -9.23
N PRO A 7 -7.16 1.45 -8.33
CA PRO A 7 -5.85 0.90 -8.65
C PRO A 7 -6.01 -0.19 -9.72
N GLY A 8 -5.07 -0.25 -10.66
CA GLY A 8 -5.03 -1.34 -11.65
C GLY A 8 -4.85 -2.72 -10.99
N LEU A 9 -4.14 -2.75 -9.86
CA LEU A 9 -4.00 -3.93 -8.99
C LEU A 9 -4.40 -3.54 -7.56
N PRO A 10 -5.50 -4.08 -7.00
CA PRO A 10 -5.95 -3.73 -5.65
C PRO A 10 -5.13 -4.38 -4.54
N ILE A 11 -4.32 -5.40 -4.88
CA ILE A 11 -3.45 -6.13 -3.96
C ILE A 11 -2.10 -6.43 -4.62
N LEU A 12 -1.04 -6.54 -3.81
CA LEU A 12 0.25 -7.07 -4.24
C LEU A 12 0.52 -8.39 -3.54
N ASN A 13 0.95 -9.39 -4.29
CA ASN A 13 1.31 -10.70 -3.76
C ASN A 13 2.82 -10.81 -3.54
N ARG A 14 3.21 -11.47 -2.45
CA ARG A 14 4.59 -11.82 -2.12
C ARG A 14 4.61 -13.24 -1.57
N GLU A 15 5.70 -13.95 -1.78
CA GLU A 15 5.97 -15.22 -1.11
C GLU A 15 7.17 -15.05 -0.19
N CYS A 16 7.04 -15.52 1.05
CA CYS A 16 8.13 -15.49 2.01
C CYS A 16 9.20 -16.52 1.62
N THR A 17 10.40 -16.08 1.25
CA THR A 17 11.47 -16.99 0.76
C THR A 17 12.32 -17.61 1.87
N LEU A 18 12.20 -17.10 3.09
CA LEU A 18 12.89 -17.51 4.31
C LEU A 18 12.04 -17.15 5.53
N ASP A 19 12.10 -17.96 6.60
CA ASP A 19 11.34 -17.68 7.83
C ASP A 19 11.64 -16.25 8.34
N TYR A 20 10.59 -15.44 8.51
CA TYR A 20 10.70 -14.03 8.88
C TYR A 20 9.96 -13.74 10.18
N LYS A 21 10.70 -13.35 11.23
CA LYS A 21 10.12 -12.83 12.48
C LYS A 21 9.69 -11.39 12.25
N VAL A 22 8.39 -11.12 12.31
CA VAL A 22 7.86 -9.77 12.16
C VAL A 22 8.31 -8.94 13.36
N PRO A 23 9.02 -7.81 13.14
CA PRO A 23 9.49 -6.95 14.23
C PRO A 23 8.35 -6.55 15.18
N GLU A 24 8.67 -6.40 16.46
CA GLU A 24 7.72 -5.93 17.48
C GLU A 24 6.47 -6.81 17.64
N SER A 25 6.51 -8.06 17.16
CA SER A 25 5.40 -8.99 17.28
C SER A 25 5.88 -10.41 17.57
N ASP A 26 4.98 -11.26 18.05
CA ASP A 26 5.28 -12.68 18.22
C ASP A 26 5.12 -13.51 16.93
N VAL A 27 4.72 -12.89 15.82
CA VAL A 27 4.41 -13.57 14.55
C VAL A 27 5.68 -13.92 13.77
N THR A 28 5.76 -15.18 13.33
CA THR A 28 6.76 -15.63 12.35
C THR A 28 6.05 -16.06 11.07
N ILE A 29 6.37 -15.41 9.95
CA ILE A 29 5.92 -15.81 8.62
C ILE A 29 6.88 -16.91 8.13
N ARG A 30 6.36 -18.11 7.92
CA ARG A 30 7.18 -19.25 7.48
C ARG A 30 7.51 -19.15 6.00
N LYS A 31 8.66 -19.69 5.60
CA LYS A 31 9.02 -19.88 4.20
C LYS A 31 7.88 -20.57 3.42
N GLY A 32 7.59 -20.07 2.22
CA GLY A 32 6.50 -20.52 1.35
C GLY A 32 5.13 -19.91 1.67
N THR A 33 5.01 -19.12 2.75
CA THR A 33 3.75 -18.42 3.08
C THR A 33 3.51 -17.30 2.08
N GLN A 34 2.31 -17.26 1.49
CA GLN A 34 1.85 -16.14 0.67
C GLN A 34 1.45 -14.96 1.59
N VAL A 35 1.91 -13.77 1.23
CA VAL A 35 1.62 -12.51 1.90
C VAL A 35 0.94 -11.58 0.90
N VAL A 36 -0.18 -11.00 1.32
CA VAL A 36 -0.96 -10.06 0.52
C VAL A 36 -0.81 -8.67 1.12
N VAL A 37 -0.38 -7.70 0.32
CA VAL A 37 -0.34 -6.29 0.67
C VAL A 37 -1.58 -5.60 0.09
N PRO A 38 -2.53 -5.13 0.91
CA PRO A 38 -3.82 -4.64 0.44
C PRO A 38 -3.78 -3.16 0.03
N LEU A 39 -3.22 -2.87 -1.14
CA LEU A 39 -3.11 -1.51 -1.71
C LEU A 39 -4.42 -0.71 -1.66
N PHE A 40 -5.53 -1.33 -2.09
CA PHE A 40 -6.82 -0.66 -2.12
C PHE A 40 -7.34 -0.35 -0.72
N ALA A 41 -7.09 -1.22 0.25
CA ALA A 41 -7.51 -0.97 1.63
C ALA A 41 -6.74 0.23 2.23
N TYR A 42 -5.43 0.31 2.04
CA TYR A 42 -4.65 1.48 2.45
C TYR A 42 -5.14 2.75 1.79
N SER A 43 -5.44 2.67 0.49
CA SER A 43 -5.91 3.79 -0.32
C SER A 43 -7.27 4.35 0.14
N MET A 44 -8.09 3.54 0.81
CA MET A 44 -9.44 3.91 1.27
C MET A 44 -9.54 4.11 2.79
N ASP A 45 -8.44 3.91 3.52
CA ASP A 45 -8.40 4.09 4.96
C ASP A 45 -8.10 5.56 5.30
N GLU A 46 -9.02 6.18 6.05
CA GLU A 46 -8.96 7.59 6.45
C GLU A 46 -7.72 7.93 7.27
N LYS A 47 -7.12 6.94 7.94
CA LYS A 47 -5.83 7.09 8.64
C LYS A 47 -4.72 7.54 7.69
N TYR A 48 -4.75 7.09 6.45
CA TYR A 48 -3.72 7.36 5.45
C TYR A 48 -4.17 8.38 4.41
N PHE A 49 -5.47 8.46 4.12
CA PHE A 49 -6.05 9.39 3.15
C PHE A 49 -7.32 10.04 3.73
N PRO A 50 -7.24 11.27 4.28
CA PRO A 50 -8.40 12.00 4.79
C PRO A 50 -9.48 12.18 3.72
N GLU A 51 -10.76 12.06 4.10
CA GLU A 51 -11.90 12.03 3.17
C GLU A 51 -11.69 11.05 1.98
N PRO A 52 -11.42 9.75 2.24
CA PRO A 52 -10.95 8.81 1.20
C PRO A 52 -12.01 8.57 0.09
N ASP A 53 -13.29 8.77 0.40
CA ASP A 53 -14.41 8.65 -0.53
C ASP A 53 -14.57 9.86 -1.45
N ARG A 54 -14.04 11.02 -1.09
CA ARG A 54 -13.98 12.19 -1.98
C ARG A 54 -12.98 11.93 -3.09
N TYR A 55 -13.27 12.43 -4.29
CA TYR A 55 -12.27 12.53 -5.35
C TYR A 55 -11.63 13.91 -5.25
N TYR A 56 -10.39 13.97 -4.76
CA TYR A 56 -9.67 15.21 -4.47
C TYR A 56 -8.25 15.14 -5.06
N PRO A 57 -8.08 15.48 -6.36
CA PRO A 57 -6.78 15.45 -7.05
C PRO A 57 -5.69 16.28 -6.37
N GLU A 58 -6.06 17.44 -5.85
CA GLU A 58 -5.14 18.43 -5.28
C GLU A 58 -4.43 17.89 -4.03
N ARG A 59 -4.89 16.80 -3.40
CA ARG A 59 -4.17 16.14 -2.29
C ARG A 59 -2.78 15.62 -2.68
N PHE A 60 -2.47 15.53 -3.98
CA PHE A 60 -1.17 15.12 -4.50
C PHE A 60 -0.29 16.30 -4.90
N ASP A 61 -0.80 17.54 -4.84
CA ASP A 61 0.01 18.73 -5.09
C ASP A 61 0.90 19.01 -3.88
N GLU A 62 2.08 19.58 -4.10
CA GLU A 62 3.07 19.83 -3.04
C GLU A 62 2.52 20.72 -1.92
N ALA A 63 1.73 21.74 -2.27
CA ALA A 63 1.18 22.71 -1.32
C ALA A 63 0.01 22.17 -0.48
N THR A 64 -0.68 21.14 -0.95
CA THR A 64 -1.91 20.59 -0.36
C THR A 64 -1.79 19.10 -0.07
N ARG A 65 -0.54 18.60 0.03
CA ARG A 65 -0.26 17.18 0.24
C ARG A 65 -0.87 16.70 1.55
N GLU A 66 -1.89 15.86 1.43
CA GLU A 66 -2.69 15.40 2.57
C GLU A 66 -2.97 13.89 2.43
N TYR A 67 -1.90 13.11 2.59
CA TYR A 67 -1.91 11.65 2.71
C TYR A 67 -0.59 11.13 3.28
N ASP A 68 -0.56 9.88 3.76
CA ASP A 68 0.67 9.18 4.13
C ASP A 68 1.36 8.62 2.88
N GLU A 69 2.55 9.14 2.56
CA GLU A 69 3.32 8.70 1.38
C GLU A 69 3.68 7.22 1.42
N LYS A 70 3.90 6.65 2.61
CA LYS A 70 4.21 5.22 2.76
C LYS A 70 3.01 4.33 2.47
N ALA A 71 1.79 4.89 2.46
CA ALA A 71 0.57 4.19 2.10
C ALA A 71 0.21 4.34 0.61
N TYR A 72 0.98 5.13 -0.17
CA TYR A 72 0.73 5.38 -1.58
C TYR A 72 1.83 4.83 -2.48
N PHE A 73 1.66 3.59 -2.95
CA PHE A 73 2.61 2.93 -3.85
C PHE A 73 1.85 2.23 -5.00
N PRO A 74 1.20 3.00 -5.89
CA PRO A 74 0.27 2.47 -6.91
C PRO A 74 0.92 1.56 -7.95
N PHE A 75 2.25 1.60 -8.05
CA PHE A 75 3.06 0.76 -8.96
C PHE A 75 3.87 -0.31 -8.22
N GLY A 76 3.55 -0.53 -6.94
CA GLY A 76 4.35 -1.34 -6.04
C GLY A 76 5.61 -0.62 -5.57
N GLU A 77 6.48 -1.39 -4.90
CA GLU A 77 7.73 -0.91 -4.34
C GLU A 77 8.77 -2.03 -4.38
N GLY A 78 10.05 -1.64 -4.35
CA GLY A 78 11.20 -2.54 -4.28
C GLY A 78 11.62 -3.10 -5.64
N PRO A 79 12.34 -4.23 -5.67
CA PRO A 79 12.93 -4.80 -6.89
C PRO A 79 11.95 -5.23 -7.98
N SER A 80 10.66 -5.30 -7.66
CA SER A 80 9.57 -5.71 -8.57
C SER A 80 8.55 -4.59 -8.78
N ILE A 81 9.01 -3.33 -8.77
CA ILE A 81 8.21 -2.16 -9.15
C ILE A 81 7.90 -2.20 -10.67
N CYS A 82 6.77 -1.61 -11.07
CA CYS A 82 6.40 -1.46 -12.47
C CYS A 82 7.50 -0.74 -13.29
N ILE A 83 7.73 -1.18 -14.53
CA ILE A 83 8.70 -0.60 -15.49
C ILE A 83 8.02 -0.01 -16.71
#